data_AF-A0A957Y1E2-F1
#
_entry.id   AF-A0A957Y1E2-F1
#
_cell.length_a   1.000
_cell.length_b   1.000
_cell.length_c   1.000
_cell.angle_alpha   90.00
_cell.angle_beta   90.00
_cell.angle_gamma   90.00
#
_symmetry.space_group_name_H-M   'P 1'
#
loop_
_entity.id
_entity.type
_entity.pdbx_description
1 polymer ?
#
loop_
_entity_poly.entity_id
_entity_poly.type
_entity_poly.pdbx_seq_one_letter_code
_entity_poly.pdbx_strand_id
1 'polypeptide(L)'
;TRPGVYEVPFGVPLRHLIFDLAGGLREGRRVQAILTGGAAGTFLTAEHLDTPLTFEDFKRVGGTVGAGTVMVFDDTVDLRDVLARIGAFFAHESCGKCYPCQMGTQRQAEILGRIADGDVRDDDATTLIELGQVMTDTSICGLGQAASWAIIDAHKRWPALLKPLEAR
;
A
#
# COMPACT_ATOMS: atom_id res chain seq x y z
N THR A 1 -12.73 -13.85 5.38
CA THR A 1 -13.68 -14.70 4.62
C THR A 1 -15.08 -14.12 4.64
N ARG A 2 -15.34 -13.13 5.51
CA ARG A 2 -16.56 -12.33 5.62
C ARG A 2 -16.17 -10.85 5.51
N PRO A 3 -15.83 -10.33 4.31
CA PRO A 3 -15.56 -8.90 4.16
C PRO A 3 -16.81 -8.09 4.47
N GLY A 4 -16.64 -6.93 5.09
CA GLY A 4 -17.76 -6.09 5.52
C GLY A 4 -17.29 -4.80 6.20
N VAL A 5 -18.25 -4.04 6.70
CA VAL A 5 -18.01 -2.85 7.53
C VAL A 5 -18.32 -3.21 8.97
N TYR A 6 -17.35 -2.96 9.85
CA TYR A 6 -17.44 -3.28 11.28
C TYR A 6 -17.10 -2.03 12.08
N GLU A 7 -18.02 -1.63 12.95
CA GLU A 7 -17.77 -0.55 13.91
C GLU A 7 -17.21 -1.15 15.20
N VAL A 8 -16.05 -0.65 15.63
CA VAL A 8 -15.35 -1.10 16.83
C VAL A 8 -14.77 0.12 17.57
N PRO A 9 -14.66 0.08 18.90
CA PRO A 9 -13.96 1.13 19.63
C PRO A 9 -12.46 1.13 19.29
N PHE A 10 -11.82 2.30 19.38
CA PHE A 10 -10.37 2.41 19.28
C PHE A 10 -9.67 1.54 20.35
N GLY A 11 -8.50 1.02 20.00
CA GLY A 11 -7.69 0.16 20.87
C GLY A 11 -7.92 -1.35 20.66
N VAL A 12 -8.95 -1.74 19.92
CA VAL A 12 -9.14 -3.15 19.51
C VAL A 12 -7.97 -3.60 18.63
N PRO A 13 -7.35 -4.77 18.87
CA PRO A 13 -6.24 -5.24 18.05
C PRO A 13 -6.70 -5.58 16.64
N LEU A 14 -5.83 -5.33 15.66
CA LEU A 14 -6.10 -5.64 14.24
C LEU A 14 -6.48 -7.11 14.02
N ARG A 15 -5.91 -8.03 14.82
CA ARG A 15 -6.24 -9.46 14.85
C ARG A 15 -7.72 -9.70 15.11
N HIS A 16 -8.31 -9.01 16.08
CA HIS A 16 -9.72 -9.19 16.42
C HIS A 16 -10.61 -8.80 15.24
N LEU A 17 -10.30 -7.66 14.60
CA LEU A 17 -11.02 -7.22 13.41
C LEU A 17 -10.92 -8.27 12.27
N ILE A 18 -9.71 -8.76 11.99
CA ILE A 18 -9.47 -9.65 10.84
C ILE A 18 -10.02 -11.05 11.08
N PHE A 19 -9.70 -11.66 12.23
CA PHE A 19 -9.98 -13.08 12.48
C PHE A 19 -11.33 -13.31 13.14
N ASP A 20 -11.72 -12.47 14.10
CA ASP A 20 -12.92 -12.71 14.89
C ASP A 20 -14.16 -12.10 14.20
N LEU A 21 -14.04 -10.89 13.64
CA LEU A 21 -15.16 -10.19 12.99
C LEU A 21 -15.27 -10.51 11.48
N ALA A 22 -14.17 -10.37 10.74
CA ALA A 22 -14.12 -10.58 9.29
C ALA A 22 -13.87 -12.05 8.86
N GLY A 23 -13.80 -12.97 9.83
CA GLY A 23 -13.72 -14.41 9.60
C GLY A 23 -12.37 -14.93 9.07
N GLY A 24 -11.30 -14.14 9.18
CA GLY A 24 -9.94 -14.55 8.84
C GLY A 24 -9.69 -14.78 7.36
N LEU A 25 -8.72 -15.63 7.05
CA LEU A 25 -8.31 -15.96 5.68
C LEU A 25 -8.96 -17.28 5.23
N ARG A 26 -8.86 -17.59 3.94
CA ARG A 26 -9.25 -18.92 3.45
C ARG A 26 -8.36 -19.99 4.09
N GLU A 27 -8.88 -21.20 4.18
CA GLU A 27 -8.17 -22.32 4.82
C GLU A 27 -6.78 -22.53 4.20
N GLY A 28 -5.78 -22.78 5.05
CA GLY A 28 -4.38 -23.00 4.64
C GLY A 28 -3.62 -21.74 4.21
N ARG A 29 -4.25 -20.57 4.22
CA ARG A 29 -3.64 -19.30 3.81
C ARG A 29 -3.01 -18.54 4.97
N ARG A 30 -1.98 -17.75 4.64
CA ARG A 30 -1.25 -16.91 5.59
C ARG A 30 -1.34 -15.44 5.20
N VAL A 31 -1.32 -14.57 6.20
CA VAL A 31 -1.27 -13.11 5.97
C VAL A 31 0.08 -12.77 5.34
N GLN A 32 0.06 -12.28 4.11
CA GLN A 32 1.24 -11.74 3.43
C GLN A 32 1.39 -10.25 3.72
N ALA A 33 0.31 -9.48 3.56
CA ALA A 33 0.30 -8.04 3.74
C ALA A 33 -1.07 -7.54 4.18
N ILE A 34 -1.10 -6.41 4.88
CA ILE A 34 -2.33 -5.73 5.29
C ILE A 34 -2.19 -4.26 4.91
N LEU A 35 -2.98 -3.77 3.96
CA LEU A 35 -2.99 -2.35 3.59
C LEU A 35 -4.03 -1.63 4.43
N THR A 36 -3.59 -0.65 5.23
CA THR A 36 -4.46 0.11 6.13
C THR A 36 -4.52 1.56 5.72
N GLY A 37 -5.69 2.19 5.88
CA GLY A 37 -5.92 3.58 5.47
C GLY A 37 -6.25 3.81 4.00
N GLY A 38 -6.30 2.74 3.20
CA GLY A 38 -6.82 2.74 1.83
C GLY A 38 -5.71 2.66 0.79
N ALA A 39 -6.00 3.00 -0.46
CA ALA A 39 -4.98 3.05 -1.53
C ALA A 39 -3.84 4.04 -1.21
N ALA A 40 -4.16 5.13 -0.49
CA ALA A 40 -3.21 6.13 0.02
C ALA A 40 -2.62 5.75 1.39
N GLY A 41 -2.73 4.47 1.75
CA GLY A 41 -2.32 3.94 3.04
C GLY A 41 -0.88 3.44 3.08
N THR A 42 -0.61 2.61 4.07
CA THR A 42 0.66 1.92 4.29
C THR A 42 0.40 0.44 4.53
N PHE A 43 1.39 -0.40 4.27
CA PHE A 43 1.29 -1.82 4.55
C PHE A 43 1.68 -2.12 5.99
N LEU A 44 1.15 -3.22 6.49
CA LEU A 44 1.52 -3.93 7.70
C LEU A 44 1.68 -5.41 7.35
N THR A 45 2.28 -6.17 8.26
CA THR A 45 2.54 -7.61 8.09
C THR A 45 1.87 -8.42 9.20
N ALA A 46 1.98 -9.75 9.14
CA ALA A 46 1.47 -10.64 10.19
C ALA A 46 2.02 -10.31 11.60
N GLU A 47 3.22 -9.75 11.69
CA GLU A 47 3.86 -9.33 12.95
C GLU A 47 3.09 -8.20 13.65
N HIS A 48 2.30 -7.44 12.89
CA HIS A 48 1.58 -6.27 13.37
C HIS A 48 0.12 -6.58 13.74
N LEU A 49 -0.30 -7.84 13.69
CA LEU A 49 -1.69 -8.24 13.95
C LEU A 49 -2.17 -7.85 15.35
N ASP A 50 -1.27 -7.78 16.34
CA ASP A 50 -1.63 -7.39 17.70
C ASP A 50 -1.55 -5.88 17.95
N THR A 51 -1.32 -5.08 16.90
CA THR A 51 -1.30 -3.61 17.01
C THR A 51 -2.71 -3.11 17.33
N PRO A 52 -2.89 -2.36 18.43
CA PRO A 52 -4.16 -1.69 18.73
C PRO A 52 -4.54 -0.72 17.62
N LEU A 53 -5.81 -0.73 17.19
CA LEU A 53 -6.36 0.24 16.26
C LEU A 53 -6.46 1.60 16.95
N THR A 54 -5.36 2.34 16.99
CA THR A 54 -5.24 3.73 17.45
C THR A 54 -4.33 4.49 16.50
N PHE A 55 -4.42 5.82 16.43
CA PHE A 55 -3.54 6.61 15.57
C PHE A 55 -2.08 6.50 16.02
N GLU A 56 -1.85 6.49 17.33
CA GLU A 56 -0.53 6.47 17.96
C GLU A 56 0.17 5.12 17.75
N ASP A 57 -0.53 4.01 17.97
CA ASP A 57 0.06 2.68 17.84
C ASP A 57 0.32 2.33 16.37
N PHE A 58 -0.58 2.72 15.47
CA PHE A 58 -0.34 2.57 14.04
C PHE A 58 0.88 3.38 13.59
N LYS A 59 0.98 4.64 14.02
CA LYS A 59 2.15 5.48 13.68
C LYS A 59 3.47 4.86 14.15
N ARG A 60 3.51 4.20 15.31
CA ARG A 60 4.71 3.53 15.84
C ARG A 60 5.21 2.39 14.96
N VAL A 61 4.31 1.69 14.28
CA VAL A 61 4.63 0.56 13.39
C VAL A 61 4.76 0.96 11.92
N GLY A 62 4.80 2.27 11.63
CA GLY A 62 4.81 2.79 10.26
C GLY A 62 3.48 2.58 9.53
N GLY A 63 2.39 2.37 10.27
CA GLY A 63 1.03 2.23 9.79
C GLY A 63 0.25 3.55 9.80
N THR A 64 -0.91 3.56 9.15
CA THR A 64 -1.92 4.62 9.28
C THR A 64 -3.32 4.02 9.40
N VAL A 65 -4.16 4.61 10.26
CA VAL A 65 -5.58 4.26 10.34
C VAL A 65 -6.32 4.75 9.09
N GLY A 66 -5.93 5.93 8.58
CA GLY A 66 -6.55 6.58 7.43
C GLY A 66 -8.08 6.61 7.51
N ALA A 67 -8.75 6.17 6.44
CA ALA A 67 -10.21 6.08 6.37
C ALA A 67 -10.83 4.88 7.13
N GLY A 68 -10.04 4.16 7.94
CA GLY A 68 -10.50 2.96 8.65
C GLY A 68 -10.63 1.71 7.77
N THR A 69 -10.14 1.77 6.52
CA THR A 69 -10.16 0.63 5.60
C THR A 69 -9.00 -0.33 5.90
N VAL A 70 -9.27 -1.63 5.94
CA VAL A 70 -8.28 -2.68 6.14
C VAL A 70 -8.42 -3.71 5.02
N MET A 71 -7.42 -3.80 4.15
CA MET A 71 -7.36 -4.80 3.08
C MET A 71 -6.30 -5.85 3.44
N VAL A 72 -6.70 -7.11 3.51
CA VAL A 72 -5.81 -8.23 3.86
C VAL A 72 -5.48 -9.02 2.60
N PHE A 73 -4.20 -9.18 2.32
CA PHE A 73 -3.67 -9.97 1.22
C PHE A 73 -3.06 -11.26 1.77
N ASP A 74 -3.45 -12.39 1.18
CA ASP A 74 -2.89 -13.69 1.52
C ASP A 74 -1.65 -14.02 0.67
N ASP A 75 -1.05 -15.19 0.93
CA ASP A 75 0.15 -15.68 0.24
C ASP A 75 -0.05 -16.09 -1.23
N THR A 76 -1.24 -15.89 -1.80
CA THR A 76 -1.50 -16.09 -3.23
C THR A 76 -1.47 -14.82 -4.07
N VAL A 77 -1.52 -13.66 -3.42
CA VAL A 77 -1.63 -12.38 -4.11
C VAL A 77 -0.24 -11.92 -4.55
N ASP A 78 -0.08 -11.54 -5.81
CA ASP A 78 1.11 -10.84 -6.26
C ASP A 78 1.04 -9.36 -5.83
N LEU A 79 1.93 -8.96 -4.93
CA LEU A 79 1.98 -7.57 -4.46
C LEU A 79 2.45 -6.60 -5.56
N ARG A 80 3.15 -7.06 -6.61
CA ARG A 80 3.51 -6.20 -7.76
C ARG A 80 2.26 -5.79 -8.54
N ASP A 81 1.33 -6.73 -8.79
CA ASP A 81 0.03 -6.44 -9.40
C ASP A 81 -0.79 -5.49 -8.52
N VAL A 82 -0.80 -5.69 -7.19
CA VAL A 82 -1.47 -4.76 -6.25
C VAL A 82 -0.91 -3.35 -6.37
N LEU A 83 0.41 -3.18 -6.38
CA LEU A 83 1.04 -1.86 -6.52
C LEU A 83 0.74 -1.24 -7.89
N ALA A 84 0.77 -2.01 -8.98
CA ALA A 84 0.42 -1.53 -10.31
C ALA A 84 -1.02 -0.99 -10.37
N ARG A 85 -1.97 -1.68 -9.75
CA ARG A 85 -3.36 -1.22 -9.65
C ARG A 85 -3.50 0.06 -8.82
N ILE A 86 -2.76 0.18 -7.72
CA ILE A 86 -2.73 1.41 -6.91
C ILE A 86 -2.15 2.57 -7.73
N GLY A 87 -1.06 2.33 -8.46
CA GLY A 87 -0.46 3.32 -9.36
C GLY A 87 -1.43 3.81 -10.43
N ALA A 88 -2.08 2.87 -11.11
CA ALA A 88 -3.10 3.16 -12.13
C ALA A 88 -4.30 3.93 -11.55
N PHE A 89 -4.76 3.57 -10.35
CA PHE A 89 -5.82 4.30 -9.64
C PHE A 89 -5.46 5.77 -9.43
N PHE A 90 -4.29 6.08 -8.88
CA PHE A 90 -3.90 7.47 -8.64
C PHE A 90 -3.63 8.26 -9.93
N ALA A 91 -3.15 7.60 -10.98
CA ALA A 91 -3.03 8.23 -12.29
C ALA A 91 -4.42 8.62 -12.85
N HIS A 92 -5.41 7.74 -12.71
CA HIS A 92 -6.78 7.98 -13.15
C HIS A 92 -7.50 9.07 -12.33
N GLU A 93 -7.35 9.06 -11.00
CA GLU A 93 -8.04 9.98 -10.09
C GLU A 93 -7.36 11.36 -9.96
N SER A 94 -6.22 11.56 -10.62
CA SER A 94 -5.54 12.85 -10.62
C SER A 94 -6.40 13.91 -11.33
N CYS A 95 -6.77 14.98 -10.61
CA CYS A 95 -7.49 16.11 -11.19
C CYS A 95 -6.66 16.95 -12.19
N GLY A 96 -5.35 16.69 -12.31
CA GLY A 96 -4.45 17.38 -13.24
C GLY A 96 -4.04 18.80 -12.85
N LYS A 97 -4.40 19.30 -11.66
CA LYS A 97 -4.17 20.71 -11.28
C LYS A 97 -2.71 21.06 -10.94
N CYS A 98 -1.91 20.11 -10.47
CA CYS A 98 -0.50 20.33 -10.15
C CYS A 98 0.39 19.32 -10.88
N TYR A 99 1.44 19.82 -11.53
CA TYR A 99 2.34 18.99 -12.33
C TYR A 99 3.01 17.85 -11.55
N PRO A 100 3.48 18.03 -10.29
CA PRO A 100 4.05 16.94 -9.52
C PRO A 100 3.08 15.75 -9.40
N CYS A 101 1.82 16.00 -9.06
CA CYS A 101 0.80 14.96 -9.02
C CYS A 101 0.46 14.44 -10.42
N GLN A 102 0.11 15.32 -11.37
CA GLN A 102 -0.37 14.92 -12.70
C GLN A 102 0.63 14.03 -13.45
N MET A 103 1.88 14.48 -13.54
CA MET A 103 2.93 13.75 -14.26
C MET A 103 3.52 12.64 -13.39
N GLY A 104 3.61 12.87 -12.08
CA GLY A 104 4.19 11.89 -11.16
C GLY A 104 3.34 10.64 -11.01
N THR A 105 2.02 10.76 -10.85
CA THR A 105 1.14 9.58 -10.80
C THR A 105 1.18 8.79 -12.10
N GLN A 106 1.24 9.48 -13.25
CA GLN A 106 1.34 8.84 -14.56
C GLN A 106 2.66 8.07 -14.69
N ARG A 107 3.79 8.69 -14.34
CA ARG A 107 5.11 8.04 -14.41
C ARG A 107 5.22 6.88 -13.42
N GLN A 108 4.68 7.03 -12.22
CA GLN A 108 4.56 5.96 -11.23
C GLN A 108 3.79 4.77 -11.80
N ALA A 109 2.63 5.00 -12.43
CA ALA A 109 1.81 3.95 -13.03
C ALA A 109 2.55 3.21 -14.16
N GLU A 110 3.26 3.94 -15.03
CA GLU A 110 4.07 3.34 -16.10
C GLU A 110 5.18 2.42 -15.56
N ILE A 111 5.89 2.86 -14.52
CA ILE A 111 6.96 2.09 -13.91
C ILE A 111 6.38 0.83 -13.26
N LEU A 112 5.33 0.98 -12.44
CA LEU A 112 4.71 -0.15 -11.75
C LEU A 112 4.08 -1.16 -12.70
N GLY A 113 3.50 -0.70 -13.82
CA GLY A 113 3.02 -1.57 -14.88
C GLY A 113 4.12 -2.44 -15.45
N ARG A 114 5.27 -1.86 -15.81
CA ARG A 114 6.44 -2.63 -16.26
C ARG A 114 6.93 -3.62 -15.20
N ILE A 115 6.97 -3.22 -13.94
CA ILE A 115 7.40 -4.10 -12.84
C ILE A 115 6.47 -5.30 -12.68
N ALA A 116 5.15 -5.09 -12.82
CA ALA A 116 4.16 -6.17 -12.77
C ALA A 116 4.28 -7.11 -13.99
N ASP A 117 4.65 -6.58 -15.16
CA ASP A 117 4.92 -7.37 -16.38
C ASP A 117 6.30 -8.07 -16.37
N GLY A 118 7.12 -7.82 -15.34
CA GLY A 118 8.46 -8.41 -15.19
C GLY A 118 9.58 -7.66 -15.90
N ASP A 119 9.31 -6.53 -16.56
CA ASP A 119 10.30 -5.65 -17.21
C ASP A 119 10.87 -4.63 -16.23
N VAL A 120 11.51 -5.13 -15.15
CA VAL A 120 12.08 -4.27 -14.10
C VAL A 120 13.43 -3.71 -14.55
N ARG A 121 13.61 -2.40 -14.40
CA ARG A 121 14.88 -1.70 -14.65
C ARG A 121 15.61 -1.42 -13.35
N ASP A 122 16.94 -1.32 -13.43
CA ASP A 122 17.80 -1.08 -12.27
C ASP A 122 17.48 0.23 -11.52
N ASP A 123 17.00 1.25 -12.24
CA ASP A 123 16.69 2.57 -11.72
C ASP A 123 15.22 2.78 -11.32
N ASP A 124 14.34 1.79 -11.57
CA ASP A 124 12.89 1.93 -11.34
C ASP A 124 12.59 2.19 -9.86
N ALA A 125 13.22 1.44 -8.95
CA ALA A 125 13.01 1.61 -7.51
C ALA A 125 13.42 3.01 -7.03
N THR A 126 14.63 3.46 -7.40
CA THR A 126 15.12 4.80 -7.05
C THR A 126 14.20 5.89 -7.61
N THR A 127 13.81 5.76 -8.88
CA THR A 127 12.92 6.70 -9.55
C THR A 127 11.58 6.79 -8.83
N LEU A 128 10.97 5.67 -8.45
CA LEU A 128 9.70 5.65 -7.71
C LEU A 128 9.80 6.36 -6.36
N ILE A 129 10.91 6.18 -5.63
CA ILE A 129 11.11 6.81 -4.32
C ILE A 129 11.32 8.32 -4.45
N GLU A 130 12.18 8.76 -5.38
CA GLU A 130 12.44 10.17 -5.61
C GLU A 130 11.18 10.90 -6.10
N LEU A 131 10.46 10.28 -7.05
CA LEU A 131 9.21 10.82 -7.57
C LEU A 131 8.15 10.92 -6.47
N GLY A 132 8.01 9.88 -5.66
CA GLY A 132 7.05 9.88 -4.56
C GLY A 132 7.37 10.93 -3.49
N GLN A 133 8.64 11.20 -3.22
CA GLN A 133 9.04 12.28 -2.32
C GLN A 133 8.69 13.65 -2.90
N VAL A 134 9.00 13.90 -4.17
CA VAL A 134 8.62 15.15 -4.86
C VAL A 134 7.10 15.35 -4.83
N MET A 135 6.32 14.31 -5.13
CA MET A 135 4.86 14.35 -5.07
C MET A 135 4.36 14.66 -3.67
N THR A 136 4.95 14.05 -2.64
CA THR A 136 4.63 14.29 -1.22
C THR A 136 4.86 15.75 -0.83
N ASP A 137 5.98 16.34 -1.26
CA ASP A 137 6.39 17.67 -0.80
C ASP A 137 5.75 18.81 -1.60
N THR A 138 5.36 18.59 -2.85
CA THR A 138 5.01 19.66 -3.79
C THR A 138 3.61 19.59 -4.39
N SER A 139 2.83 18.56 -4.05
CA SER A 139 1.42 18.47 -4.48
C SER A 139 0.50 19.37 -3.65
N ILE A 140 -0.50 19.95 -4.32
CA ILE A 140 -1.41 20.94 -3.72
C ILE A 140 -2.42 20.32 -2.74
N CYS A 141 -2.76 19.03 -2.90
CA CYS A 141 -3.77 18.36 -2.07
C CYS A 141 -3.32 16.97 -1.60
N GLY A 142 -4.08 16.40 -0.67
CA GLY A 142 -3.79 15.10 -0.04
C GLY A 142 -3.69 13.93 -1.02
N LEU A 143 -4.37 13.97 -2.17
CA LEU A 143 -4.24 12.92 -3.19
C LEU A 143 -2.81 12.87 -3.72
N GLY A 144 -2.31 13.99 -4.24
CA GLY A 144 -0.95 14.05 -4.80
C GLY A 144 0.11 13.82 -3.73
N GLN A 145 -0.15 14.27 -2.49
CA GLN A 145 0.77 14.06 -1.38
C GLN A 145 0.87 12.59 -0.96
N ALA A 146 -0.22 11.81 -1.06
CA ALA A 146 -0.30 10.44 -0.56
C ALA A 146 -0.23 9.35 -1.65
N ALA A 147 -0.29 9.71 -2.93
CA ALA A 147 -0.39 8.76 -4.05
C ALA A 147 0.78 7.76 -4.15
N SER A 148 1.93 8.06 -3.55
CA SER A 148 3.11 7.20 -3.54
C SER A 148 3.37 6.50 -2.21
N TRP A 149 2.58 6.76 -1.16
CA TRP A 149 2.88 6.25 0.18
C TRP A 149 2.89 4.73 0.27
N ALA A 150 1.89 4.07 -0.32
CA ALA A 150 1.83 2.61 -0.35
C ALA A 150 3.04 1.99 -1.09
N ILE A 151 3.51 2.64 -2.15
CA ILE A 151 4.66 2.18 -2.96
C ILE A 151 5.96 2.33 -2.15
N ILE A 152 6.17 3.50 -1.56
CA ILE A 152 7.34 3.79 -0.73
C ILE A 152 7.38 2.84 0.48
N ASP A 153 6.26 2.60 1.13
CA ASP A 153 6.17 1.68 2.26
C ASP A 153 6.42 0.23 1.85
N ALA A 154 5.85 -0.21 0.72
CA ALA A 154 6.12 -1.54 0.18
C ALA A 154 7.61 -1.74 -0.14
N HIS A 155 8.30 -0.74 -0.67
CA HIS A 155 9.75 -0.81 -0.90
C HIS A 155 10.53 -0.95 0.41
N LYS A 156 10.16 -0.20 1.47
CA LYS A 156 10.81 -0.29 2.79
C LYS A 156 10.66 -1.68 3.40
N ARG A 157 9.48 -2.29 3.28
CA ARG A 157 9.18 -3.60 3.86
C ARG A 157 9.72 -4.76 3.02
N TRP A 158 9.62 -4.63 1.71
CA TRP A 158 10.03 -5.66 0.75
C TRP A 158 10.82 -5.05 -0.42
N PRO A 159 12.12 -4.72 -0.21
CA PRO A 159 12.93 -4.09 -1.25
C PRO A 159 13.02 -4.90 -2.55
N ALA A 160 12.90 -6.22 -2.48
CA ALA A 160 12.92 -7.12 -3.62
C ALA A 160 11.68 -7.01 -4.54
N LEU A 161 10.57 -6.40 -4.08
CA LEU A 161 9.38 -6.23 -4.93
C LEU A 161 9.65 -5.33 -6.14
N LEU A 162 10.53 -4.34 -6.00
CA LEU A 162 10.83 -3.37 -7.05
C LEU A 162 12.17 -3.64 -7.74
N LYS A 163 12.75 -4.83 -7.54
CA LYS A 163 14.00 -5.26 -8.17
C LYS A 163 13.74 -6.36 -9.20
N PRO A 164 14.63 -6.55 -10.19
CA PRO A 164 14.59 -7.72 -11.05
C PRO A 164 14.52 -9.00 -10.20
N LEU A 165 13.67 -9.94 -10.59
CA LEU A 165 13.68 -11.26 -9.96
C LEU A 165 14.99 -11.93 -10.36
N GLU A 166 15.85 -12.26 -9.39
CA GLU A 166 17.01 -13.09 -9.67
C GLU A 166 16.54 -14.37 -10.35
N ALA A 167 17.14 -14.70 -11.49
CA ALA A 167 16.79 -15.90 -12.24
C ALA A 167 16.89 -17.12 -11.30
N ARG A 168 15.75 -17.77 -11.07
CA ARG A 168 15.68 -19.04 -10.35
C ARG A 168 16.37 -20.15 -11.12
#